data_AF-G7Q6V7-F1
#
_entry.id   AF-G7Q6V7-F1
#
_cell.length_a   1.000
_cell.length_b   1.000
_cell.length_c   1.000
_cell.angle_alpha   90.00
_cell.angle_beta   90.00
_cell.angle_gamma   90.00
#
_symmetry.space_group_name_H-M   'P 1'
#
loop_
_entity.id
_entity.type
_entity.pdbx_description
1 polymer ?
#
loop_
_entity_poly.entity_id
_entity_poly.type
_entity_poly.pdbx_seq_one_letter_code
_entity_poly.pdbx_strand_id
1 'polypeptide(L)'
;MFVLVQSLLVVWLALAAPAVAALAGEPDISGLWRGSFYGSDVQAHVEQDPDHTVRAEVVVHALTGETNVYHLVGAIFGGHIYMLHGSGHVFEGDAKGDAISGVLTTKGGSRLDLSATKVPLPPAGACPPAGGTAGPARQPG
;
A
#
# COMPACT_ATOMS: atom_id res chain seq x y z
N MET A 1 -37.93 31.50 -26.59
CA MET A 1 -37.13 30.40 -27.17
C MET A 1 -35.68 30.37 -26.69
N PHE A 2 -35.18 31.36 -25.92
CA PHE A 2 -33.82 31.33 -25.34
C PHE A 2 -33.74 30.59 -23.99
N VAL A 3 -34.81 30.55 -23.21
CA VAL A 3 -34.83 29.95 -21.85
C VAL A 3 -34.77 28.41 -21.88
N LEU A 4 -35.42 27.77 -22.87
CA LEU A 4 -35.45 26.31 -23.00
C LEU A 4 -34.08 25.70 -23.38
N VAL A 5 -33.27 26.40 -24.17
CA VAL A 5 -31.94 25.93 -24.60
C VAL A 5 -30.95 25.95 -23.43
N GLN A 6 -31.07 26.95 -22.55
CA GLN A 6 -30.21 27.12 -21.38
C GLN A 6 -30.47 26.06 -20.32
N SER A 7 -31.74 25.65 -20.12
CA SER A 7 -32.12 24.57 -19.19
C SER A 7 -31.62 23.19 -19.66
N LEU A 8 -31.65 22.92 -20.96
CA LEU A 8 -31.12 21.67 -21.52
C LEU A 8 -29.60 21.55 -21.36
N LEU A 9 -28.84 22.64 -21.57
CA LEU A 9 -27.38 22.64 -21.41
C LEU A 9 -26.94 22.35 -19.95
N VAL A 10 -27.67 22.89 -18.97
CA VAL A 10 -27.41 22.65 -17.54
C VAL A 10 -27.71 21.20 -17.14
N VAL A 11 -28.78 20.60 -17.68
CA VAL A 11 -29.11 19.19 -17.44
C VAL A 11 -28.06 18.25 -18.05
N TRP A 12 -27.54 18.57 -19.25
CA TRP A 12 -26.45 17.79 -19.86
C TRP A 12 -25.12 17.93 -19.10
N LEU A 13 -24.77 19.12 -18.59
CA LEU A 13 -23.60 19.29 -17.72
C LEU A 13 -23.74 18.50 -16.40
N ALA A 14 -24.94 18.48 -15.81
CA ALA A 14 -25.20 17.76 -14.57
C ALA A 14 -25.17 16.23 -14.75
N LEU A 15 -25.59 15.70 -15.90
CA LEU A 15 -25.50 14.26 -16.21
C LEU A 15 -24.08 13.79 -16.54
N ALA A 16 -23.19 14.68 -17.00
CA ALA A 16 -21.79 14.33 -17.28
C ALA A 16 -20.91 14.31 -16.02
N ALA A 17 -21.29 15.03 -14.95
CA ALA A 17 -20.53 15.15 -13.72
C ALA A 17 -20.10 13.81 -13.05
N PRO A 18 -20.95 12.77 -12.93
CA PRO A 18 -20.55 11.52 -12.27
C PRO A 18 -19.50 10.72 -13.08
N ALA A 19 -19.50 10.83 -14.41
CA ALA A 19 -18.51 10.14 -15.25
C ALA A 19 -17.11 10.78 -15.15
N VAL A 20 -17.04 12.10 -14.94
CA VAL A 20 -15.76 12.80 -14.71
C VAL A 20 -15.23 12.56 -13.29
N ALA A 21 -16.11 12.38 -12.31
CA ALA A 21 -15.73 12.03 -10.93
C ALA A 21 -15.20 10.59 -10.81
N ALA A 22 -15.69 9.65 -11.62
CA ALA A 22 -15.12 8.30 -11.71
C ALA A 22 -13.73 8.28 -12.37
N LEU A 23 -13.36 9.34 -13.09
CA LEU A 23 -12.02 9.58 -13.62
C LEU A 23 -11.13 10.39 -12.66
N ALA A 24 -11.64 10.75 -11.47
CA ALA A 24 -10.85 11.39 -10.43
C ALA A 24 -9.92 10.35 -9.78
N GLY A 25 -8.84 10.04 -10.50
CA GLY A 25 -7.58 9.46 -10.05
C GLY A 25 -7.68 8.20 -9.19
N GLU A 26 -7.29 7.06 -9.75
CA GLU A 26 -6.83 5.93 -8.94
C GLU A 26 -5.86 6.45 -7.85
N PRO A 27 -6.05 6.14 -6.56
CA PRO A 27 -5.16 6.62 -5.52
C PRO A 27 -3.71 6.21 -5.82
N ASP A 28 -2.81 7.18 -5.74
CA ASP A 28 -1.37 6.92 -5.80
C ASP A 28 -0.89 6.37 -4.45
N ILE A 29 -0.66 5.05 -4.43
CA ILE A 29 -0.16 4.34 -3.26
C ILE A 29 1.36 4.25 -3.20
N SER A 30 2.08 4.90 -4.12
CA SER A 30 3.55 4.93 -4.10
C SER A 30 4.08 5.57 -2.82
N GLY A 31 5.16 5.02 -2.26
CA GLY A 31 5.85 5.55 -1.10
C GLY A 31 6.14 4.51 -0.02
N LEU A 32 6.51 5.00 1.17
CA LEU A 32 6.81 4.16 2.32
C LEU A 32 5.58 4.02 3.22
N TRP A 33 5.28 2.77 3.57
CA TRP A 33 4.16 2.40 4.43
C TRP A 33 4.66 1.65 5.66
N ARG A 34 4.04 1.89 6.81
CA ARG A 34 4.36 1.21 8.06
C ARG A 34 3.14 0.63 8.73
N GLY A 35 3.28 -0.59 9.21
CA GLY A 35 2.27 -1.32 9.95
C GLY A 35 2.89 -2.24 10.99
N SER A 36 2.06 -2.97 11.71
CA SER A 36 2.52 -4.01 12.62
C SER A 36 1.49 -5.13 12.72
N PHE A 37 1.95 -6.35 12.97
CA PHE A 37 1.08 -7.48 13.29
C PHE A 37 1.78 -8.42 14.27
N TYR A 38 1.03 -8.93 15.25
CA TYR A 38 1.56 -9.83 16.29
C TYR A 38 2.90 -9.37 16.90
N GLY A 39 3.06 -8.05 17.10
CA GLY A 39 4.27 -7.43 17.63
C GLY A 39 5.44 -7.31 16.65
N SER A 40 5.33 -7.81 15.42
CA SER A 40 6.31 -7.58 14.35
C SER A 40 6.10 -6.19 13.72
N ASP A 41 7.19 -5.50 13.40
CA ASP A 41 7.18 -4.27 12.60
C ASP A 41 7.19 -4.62 11.10
N VAL A 42 6.42 -3.88 10.31
CA VAL A 42 6.31 -4.08 8.87
C VAL A 42 6.52 -2.76 8.16
N GLN A 43 7.40 -2.76 7.17
CA GLN A 43 7.66 -1.61 6.31
C GLN A 43 7.52 -2.04 4.86
N ALA A 44 6.78 -1.29 4.07
CA ALA A 44 6.60 -1.57 2.65
C ALA A 44 7.02 -0.35 1.83
N HIS A 45 8.00 -0.54 0.94
CA HIS A 45 8.27 0.41 -0.14
C HIS A 45 7.40 0.02 -1.33
N VAL A 46 6.50 0.90 -1.74
CA VAL A 46 5.53 0.67 -2.81
C VAL A 46 5.85 1.57 -4.00
N GLU A 47 5.89 0.97 -5.18
CA GLU A 47 5.97 1.66 -6.47
C GLU A 47 4.71 1.36 -7.28
N GLN A 48 4.08 2.39 -7.84
CA GLN A 48 2.94 2.25 -8.74
C GLN A 48 3.29 2.80 -10.13
N ASP A 49 3.09 1.98 -11.16
CA ASP A 49 3.29 2.38 -12.55
C ASP A 49 2.02 3.08 -13.11
N PRO A 50 2.14 3.84 -14.22
CA PRO A 50 1.00 4.52 -14.84
C PRO A 50 -0.13 3.61 -15.32
N ASP A 51 0.11 2.31 -15.49
CA ASP A 51 -0.88 1.31 -15.89
C ASP A 51 -1.58 0.64 -14.69
N HIS A 52 -1.40 1.18 -13.48
CA HIS A 52 -1.92 0.68 -12.22
C HIS A 52 -1.26 -0.61 -11.71
N THR A 53 -0.18 -1.07 -12.34
CA THR A 53 0.67 -2.13 -11.77
C THR A 53 1.36 -1.62 -10.51
N VAL A 54 1.47 -2.48 -9.51
CA VAL A 54 2.10 -2.18 -8.21
C VAL A 54 3.22 -3.17 -7.94
N ARG A 55 4.38 -2.67 -7.55
CA ARG A 55 5.48 -3.46 -6.97
C ARG A 55 5.69 -3.04 -5.54
N ALA A 56 6.02 -3.99 -4.67
CA ALA A 56 6.39 -3.66 -3.30
C ALA A 56 7.54 -4.52 -2.78
N GLU A 57 8.44 -3.90 -2.04
CA GLU A 57 9.37 -4.58 -1.15
C GLU A 57 8.85 -4.43 0.28
N VAL A 58 8.54 -5.55 0.93
CA VAL A 58 8.02 -5.61 2.29
C VAL A 58 9.09 -6.20 3.21
N VAL A 59 9.54 -5.41 4.17
CA VAL A 59 10.46 -5.82 5.23
C VAL A 59 9.67 -6.06 6.50
N VAL A 60 9.83 -7.25 7.07
CA VAL A 60 9.22 -7.64 8.36
C VAL A 60 10.33 -7.86 9.37
N HIS A 61 10.31 -7.09 10.45
CA HIS A 61 11.14 -7.33 11.62
C HIS A 61 10.32 -8.12 12.65
N ALA A 62 10.60 -9.42 12.72
CA ALA A 62 9.90 -10.31 13.62
C ALA A 62 10.29 -10.05 15.08
N LEU A 63 9.40 -10.40 16.01
CA LEU A 63 9.69 -10.36 17.46
C LEU A 63 10.91 -11.21 17.86
N THR A 64 11.26 -12.21 17.05
CA THR A 64 12.45 -13.06 17.25
C THR A 64 13.76 -12.34 16.92
N GLY A 65 13.71 -11.14 16.33
CA GLY A 65 14.86 -10.40 15.81
C GLY A 65 15.21 -10.75 14.36
N GLU A 66 14.51 -11.72 13.75
CA GLU A 66 14.68 -12.04 12.34
C GLU A 66 14.15 -10.92 11.45
N THR A 67 14.86 -10.66 10.35
CA THR A 67 14.41 -9.74 9.31
C THR A 67 14.13 -10.54 8.03
N ASN A 68 12.90 -10.43 7.54
CA ASN A 68 12.45 -11.10 6.33
C ASN A 68 12.07 -10.05 5.28
N VAL A 69 12.45 -10.30 4.03
CA VAL A 69 12.15 -9.42 2.89
C VAL A 69 11.30 -10.18 1.89
N TYR A 70 10.22 -9.55 1.43
CA TYR A 70 9.27 -10.11 0.48
C TYR A 70 9.09 -9.15 -0.70
N HIS A 71 9.15 -9.70 -1.92
CA HIS A 71 8.86 -8.93 -3.14
C HIS A 71 7.48 -9.30 -3.67
N LEU A 72 6.60 -8.30 -3.74
CA LEU A 72 5.23 -8.47 -4.16
C LEU A 72 5.00 -7.75 -5.48
N VAL A 73 4.12 -8.32 -6.30
CA VAL A 73 3.61 -7.73 -7.53
C VAL A 73 2.09 -7.73 -7.48
N GLY A 74 1.46 -6.73 -8.09
CA GLY A 74 0.03 -6.57 -7.97
C GLY A 74 -0.52 -5.45 -8.84
N ALA A 75 -1.75 -5.05 -8.53
CA ALA A 75 -2.44 -3.94 -9.18
C ALA A 75 -3.43 -3.28 -8.22
N ILE A 76 -3.83 -2.05 -8.57
CA ILE A 76 -4.84 -1.29 -7.83
C ILE A 76 -5.95 -0.79 -8.77
N PHE A 77 -7.21 -0.95 -8.36
CA PHE A 77 -8.38 -0.51 -9.11
C PHE A 77 -9.47 0.03 -8.18
N GLY A 78 -9.90 1.28 -8.40
CA GLY A 78 -10.91 1.93 -7.57
C GLY A 78 -10.54 2.02 -6.08
N GLY A 79 -9.24 2.06 -5.77
CA GLY A 79 -8.69 2.00 -4.42
C GLY A 79 -8.56 0.58 -3.84
N HIS A 80 -9.01 -0.45 -4.54
CA HIS A 80 -8.82 -1.85 -4.13
C HIS A 80 -7.48 -2.38 -4.63
N ILE A 81 -6.70 -2.96 -3.72
CA ILE A 81 -5.35 -3.45 -3.96
C ILE A 81 -5.36 -4.99 -4.00
N TYR A 82 -4.67 -5.55 -4.99
CA TYR A 82 -4.42 -6.98 -5.11
C TYR A 82 -2.92 -7.22 -5.24
N MET A 83 -2.29 -7.90 -4.29
CA MET A 83 -0.85 -8.20 -4.31
C MET A 83 -0.58 -9.70 -4.16
N LEU A 84 0.44 -10.20 -4.85
CA LEU A 84 0.90 -11.59 -4.83
C LEU A 84 2.39 -11.65 -4.50
N HIS A 85 2.76 -12.54 -3.58
CA HIS A 85 4.15 -12.98 -3.38
C HIS A 85 4.39 -14.31 -4.13
N GLY A 86 5.60 -14.51 -4.67
CA GLY A 86 5.94 -15.68 -5.49
C GLY A 86 5.75 -17.05 -4.81
N SER A 87 5.68 -17.11 -3.47
CA SER A 87 5.35 -18.33 -2.73
C SER A 87 3.86 -18.72 -2.76
N GLY A 88 2.98 -17.82 -3.22
CA GLY A 88 1.52 -18.01 -3.24
C GLY A 88 0.77 -17.33 -2.09
N HIS A 89 1.36 -16.32 -1.43
CA HIS A 89 0.61 -15.45 -0.50
C HIS A 89 -0.09 -14.35 -1.28
N VAL A 90 -1.34 -14.07 -0.91
CA VAL A 90 -2.16 -13.04 -1.57
C VAL A 90 -2.59 -12.02 -0.53
N PHE A 91 -2.42 -10.74 -0.81
CA PHE A 91 -3.01 -9.65 -0.04
C PHE A 91 -4.11 -8.98 -0.87
N GLU A 92 -5.27 -8.79 -0.27
CA GLU A 92 -6.38 -8.03 -0.83
C GLU A 92 -6.78 -6.94 0.17
N GLY A 93 -6.92 -5.70 -0.27
CA GLY A 93 -7.23 -4.60 0.63
C GLY A 93 -7.67 -3.32 -0.06
N ASP A 94 -7.73 -2.25 0.72
CA ASP A 94 -8.23 -0.94 0.34
C ASP A 94 -7.21 0.14 0.71
N ALA A 95 -6.97 1.08 -0.21
CA ALA A 95 -6.28 2.34 0.05
C ALA A 95 -7.28 3.48 0.23
N LYS A 96 -7.14 4.23 1.32
CA LYS A 96 -7.92 5.42 1.60
C LYS A 96 -7.06 6.50 2.24
N GLY A 97 -6.68 7.50 1.46
CA GLY A 97 -5.73 8.53 1.90
C GLY A 97 -4.40 7.90 2.30
N ASP A 98 -3.95 8.20 3.52
CA ASP A 98 -2.70 7.66 4.07
C ASP A 98 -2.88 6.31 4.79
N ALA A 99 -3.98 5.59 4.56
CA ALA A 99 -4.24 4.29 5.19
C ALA A 99 -4.43 3.19 4.15
N ILE A 100 -3.81 2.02 4.41
CA ILE A 100 -4.10 0.76 3.75
C ILE A 100 -4.58 -0.24 4.79
N SER A 101 -5.64 -0.98 4.48
CA SER A 101 -6.13 -2.09 5.30
C SER A 101 -6.56 -3.24 4.43
N GLY A 102 -6.35 -4.48 4.86
CA GLY A 102 -6.74 -5.65 4.08
C GLY A 102 -6.42 -6.96 4.76
N VAL A 103 -6.50 -8.04 4.00
CA VAL A 103 -6.27 -9.40 4.48
C VAL A 103 -5.16 -10.04 3.67
N LEU A 104 -4.12 -10.49 4.37
CA LEU A 104 -3.14 -11.43 3.84
C LEU A 104 -3.66 -12.86 4.01
N THR A 105 -3.87 -13.55 2.90
CA THR A 105 -4.12 -15.00 2.86
C THR A 105 -2.82 -15.71 2.52
N THR A 106 -2.37 -16.58 3.42
CA THR A 106 -1.14 -17.34 3.20
C THR A 106 -1.38 -18.48 2.20
N LYS A 107 -0.30 -19.08 1.66
CA LYS A 107 -0.38 -20.24 0.76
C LYS A 107 -1.15 -21.40 1.39
N GLY A 108 -1.07 -21.54 2.73
CA GLY A 108 -1.79 -22.56 3.49
C GLY A 108 -3.24 -22.19 3.86
N GLY A 109 -3.72 -21.01 3.46
CA GLY A 109 -5.08 -20.55 3.71
C GLY A 109 -5.29 -19.77 5.01
N SER A 110 -4.26 -19.62 5.85
CA SER A 110 -4.36 -18.77 7.05
C SER A 110 -4.60 -17.32 6.65
N ARG A 111 -5.45 -16.62 7.40
CA ARG A 111 -5.81 -15.23 7.13
C ARG A 111 -5.26 -14.34 8.23
N LEU A 112 -4.73 -13.19 7.85
CA LEU A 112 -4.20 -12.18 8.76
C LEU A 112 -4.69 -10.80 8.31
N ASP A 113 -5.38 -10.10 9.20
CA ASP A 113 -5.75 -8.71 8.98
C ASP A 113 -4.50 -7.83 9.14
N LEU A 114 -4.27 -6.97 8.15
CA LEU A 114 -3.15 -6.04 8.11
C LEU A 114 -3.67 -4.62 7.97
N SER A 115 -2.95 -3.70 8.60
CA SER A 115 -3.13 -2.27 8.40
C SER A 115 -1.78 -1.58 8.33
N ALA A 116 -1.69 -0.54 7.51
CA ALA A 116 -0.50 0.27 7.36
C ALA A 116 -0.89 1.74 7.14
N THR A 117 0.01 2.64 7.55
CA THR A 117 -0.11 4.08 7.34
C THR A 117 1.07 4.57 6.51
N LYS A 118 0.80 5.51 5.60
CA LYS A 118 1.83 6.16 4.79
C LYS A 118 2.72 7.01 5.70
N VAL A 119 4.02 6.90 5.53
CA VAL A 119 5.00 7.70 6.28
C VAL A 119 5.91 8.46 5.32
N PRO A 120 6.45 9.62 5.73
CA PRO A 120 7.43 10.33 4.91
C PRO A 120 8.61 9.42 4.58
N LEU A 121 9.01 9.42 3.31
CA LEU A 121 10.29 8.82 2.91
C LEU A 121 11.41 9.55 3.68
N PRO A 122 12.33 8.82 4.32
CA PRO A 122 13.53 9.43 4.87
C PRO A 122 14.26 10.21 3.77
N PRO A 123 14.83 11.38 4.07
CA PRO A 123 15.63 12.09 3.08
C PRO A 123 16.75 11.19 2.56
N ALA A 124 16.96 11.22 1.23
CA ALA A 124 17.97 10.38 0.58
C ALA A 124 19.33 10.54 1.27
N GLY A 125 19.89 9.44 1.78
CA GLY A 125 21.17 9.42 2.52
C GLY A 125 21.05 9.44 4.05
N ALA A 126 19.84 9.48 4.62
CA ALA A 126 19.66 9.22 6.04
C ALA A 126 19.98 7.74 6.34
N CYS A 127 21.02 7.51 7.15
CA CYS A 127 21.31 6.20 7.72
C CYS A 127 20.05 5.70 8.44
N PRO A 128 19.60 4.44 8.24
CA PRO A 128 18.48 3.91 9.02
C PRO A 128 18.81 4.06 10.52
N PRO A 129 17.84 4.41 11.37
CA PRO A 129 18.09 4.51 12.79
C PRO A 129 18.63 3.17 13.26
N ALA A 130 19.87 3.17 13.74
CA ALA A 130 20.46 2.00 14.36
C ALA A 130 19.54 1.60 15.51
N GLY A 131 18.78 0.52 15.33
CA GLY A 131 18.07 -0.13 16.41
C GLY A 131 19.10 -0.58 17.43
N GLY A 132 19.31 0.23 18.47
CA GLY A 132 19.95 -0.22 19.69
C GLY A 132 19.18 -1.45 20.18
N THR A 133 19.82 -2.55 20.54
CA THR A 133 20.96 -2.64 21.43
C THR A 133 22.05 -3.55 20.88
N ALA A 134 23.29 -3.08 20.90
CA ALA A 134 24.47 -3.92 20.79
C ALA A 134 24.45 -4.99 21.91
N GLY A 135 24.08 -6.22 21.57
CA GLY A 135 24.38 -7.39 22.39
C GLY A 135 25.89 -7.65 22.35
N PRO A 136 26.51 -8.11 23.45
CA PRO A 136 27.95 -8.29 23.50
C PRO A 136 28.38 -9.34 22.47
N ALA A 137 29.34 -8.97 21.62
CA ALA A 137 29.98 -9.86 20.68
C ALA A 137 30.56 -11.06 21.42
N ARG A 138 30.08 -12.27 21.10
CA ARG A 138 30.70 -13.51 21.56
C ARG A 138 32.01 -13.68 20.81
N GLN A 139 33.12 -13.59 21.54
CA GLN A 139 34.44 -13.94 21.03
C GLN A 139 34.53 -15.47 20.87
N PRO A 140 35.06 -16.00 19.76
CA PRO A 140 35.26 -17.44 19.61
C PRO A 140 36.40 -17.92 20.52
N GLY A 141 36.13 -18.99 21.26
CA GLY A 141 37.10 -19.84 21.94
C GLY A 141 36.97 -21.26 21.42
#